data_AF-A0A0C4DMT0-F1
#
_entry.id   AF-A0A0C4DMT0-F1
#
_cell.length_a   1.000
_cell.length_b   1.000
_cell.length_c   1.000
_cell.angle_alpha   90.00
_cell.angle_beta   90.00
_cell.angle_gamma   90.00
#
_symmetry.space_group_name_H-M   'P 1'
#
loop_
_entity.id
_entity.type
_entity.pdbx_description
1 polymer ?
#
loop_
_entity_poly.entity_id
_entity_poly.type
_entity_poly.pdbx_seq_one_letter_code
_entity_poly.pdbx_strand_id
1 'polypeptide(L)'
;MWSSWSIIKSSLRPPSRATVPASTTLLRNLIYSTSHTRLQSHPPKPTTTPQAPPIATAKMPTYIVTCDENATADQVAAAKKHAVEQGGEIVHDLDIIKGFSVKFPDDAVTTLKASEHVKAVELDGEVRIQ
;
A
#
# COMPACT_ATOMS: atom_id res chain seq x y z
N MET A 1 -14.15 -24.79 39.07
CA MET A 1 -13.05 -23.80 39.17
C MET A 1 -13.35 -22.66 38.22
N TRP A 2 -13.79 -21.51 38.73
CA TRP A 2 -13.09 -20.23 38.55
C TRP A 2 -13.77 -19.21 39.46
N SER A 3 -13.02 -18.71 40.44
CA SER A 3 -13.50 -17.79 41.47
C SER A 3 -13.44 -16.35 40.97
N SER A 4 -14.59 -15.68 41.12
CA SER A 4 -14.80 -14.30 41.55
C SER A 4 -13.58 -13.39 41.75
N TRP A 5 -13.64 -12.18 41.17
CA TRP A 5 -13.20 -10.96 41.85
C TRP A 5 -14.14 -9.79 41.53
N SER A 6 -14.59 -9.15 42.62
CA SER A 6 -15.54 -8.04 42.67
C SER A 6 -14.82 -6.68 42.62
N ILE A 7 -15.32 -5.81 41.76
CA ILE A 7 -15.70 -4.39 41.94
C ILE A 7 -15.02 -3.60 43.09
N ILE A 8 -14.41 -2.45 42.76
CA ILE A 8 -14.53 -1.21 43.55
C ILE A 8 -14.65 0.03 42.64
N LYS A 9 -15.44 0.99 43.12
CA LYS A 9 -16.14 2.11 42.47
C LYS A 9 -15.34 3.45 42.45
N SER A 10 -15.96 4.44 41.78
CA SER A 10 -15.81 5.92 41.91
C SER A 10 -14.83 6.55 40.92
N SER A 11 -15.09 7.68 40.25
CA SER A 11 -15.96 8.82 40.57
C SER A 11 -16.38 9.56 39.30
N LEU A 12 -17.64 10.02 39.28
CA LEU A 12 -18.24 10.93 38.30
C LEU A 12 -17.57 12.31 38.34
N ARG A 13 -17.48 12.99 37.20
CA ARG A 13 -17.26 14.45 37.09
C ARG A 13 -18.28 15.05 36.11
N PRO A 14 -18.97 16.16 36.45
CA PRO A 14 -20.07 16.71 35.64
C PRO A 14 -19.58 17.62 34.49
N PRO A 15 -20.42 17.91 33.47
CA PRO A 15 -20.10 18.85 32.40
C PRO A 15 -20.41 20.31 32.78
N SER A 16 -19.43 21.20 32.65
CA SER A 16 -19.60 22.64 32.88
C SER A 16 -19.93 23.39 31.59
N ARG A 17 -21.21 23.73 31.47
CA ARG A 17 -21.86 24.92 30.90
C ARG A 17 -21.02 25.93 30.09
N ALA A 18 -21.55 26.22 28.90
CA ALA A 18 -21.21 27.29 27.97
C ALA A 18 -21.21 28.71 28.60
N THR A 19 -20.31 29.56 28.11
CA THR A 19 -20.44 31.03 28.16
C THR A 19 -19.69 31.62 26.96
N VAL A 20 -20.44 32.24 26.06
CA VAL A 20 -19.93 33.16 25.02
C VAL A 20 -19.69 34.54 25.64
N PRO A 21 -18.71 35.29 25.14
CA PRO A 21 -19.00 36.70 24.90
C PRO A 21 -18.70 37.14 23.47
N ALA A 22 -19.65 37.90 22.91
CA ALA A 22 -19.46 38.78 21.78
C ALA A 22 -18.63 40.01 22.21
N SER A 23 -17.69 40.43 21.36
CA SER A 23 -17.28 41.84 21.29
C SER A 23 -16.52 42.15 20.00
N THR A 24 -17.11 43.09 19.28
CA THR A 24 -16.69 43.81 18.09
C THR A 24 -15.29 44.43 18.22
N THR A 25 -14.44 44.35 17.19
CA THR A 25 -13.38 45.36 16.96
C THR A 25 -13.07 45.49 15.47
N LEU A 26 -13.02 46.76 15.06
CA LEU A 26 -12.89 47.33 13.73
C LEU A 26 -11.53 47.10 13.05
N LEU A 27 -11.60 46.97 11.72
CA LEU A 27 -10.72 47.51 10.66
C LEU A 27 -9.26 47.85 11.01
N ARG A 28 -8.32 47.26 10.23
CA ARG A 28 -7.33 48.01 9.43
C ARG A 28 -6.54 47.09 8.49
N ASN A 29 -6.65 47.36 7.19
CA ASN A 29 -5.71 46.89 6.18
C ASN A 29 -4.33 47.52 6.44
N LEU A 30 -3.29 46.70 6.50
CA LEU A 30 -1.93 47.16 6.19
C LEU A 30 -1.15 46.04 5.47
N ILE A 31 -1.15 46.19 4.16
CA ILE A 31 -0.16 45.70 3.20
C ILE A 31 1.26 45.83 3.75
N TYR A 32 1.95 44.71 3.93
CA TYR A 32 3.40 44.65 3.78
C TYR A 32 3.75 43.53 2.80
N SER A 33 4.30 44.00 1.68
CA SER A 33 4.97 43.24 0.64
C SER A 33 6.09 42.40 1.25
N THR A 34 6.08 41.11 0.98
CA THR A 34 7.29 40.29 1.04
C THR A 34 7.26 39.36 -0.16
N SER A 35 7.99 39.75 -1.19
CA SER A 35 8.33 38.92 -2.34
C SER A 35 9.12 37.70 -1.88
N HIS A 36 8.46 36.54 -1.76
CA HIS A 36 9.13 35.25 -1.80
C HIS A 36 8.92 34.61 -3.16
N THR A 37 10.05 34.36 -3.80
CA THR A 37 10.28 33.77 -5.11
C THR A 37 9.29 32.66 -5.43
N ARG A 38 8.43 32.93 -6.43
CA ARG A 38 7.64 31.92 -7.13
C ARG A 38 8.60 30.99 -7.85
N LEU A 39 8.94 29.84 -7.25
CA LEU A 39 9.31 28.69 -8.06
C LEU A 39 8.12 28.41 -8.97
N GLN A 40 8.38 28.56 -10.24
CA GLN A 40 7.41 28.44 -11.32
C GLN A 40 6.85 27.01 -11.27
N SER A 41 5.65 26.84 -10.72
CA SER A 41 4.85 25.65 -10.97
C SER A 41 4.45 25.69 -12.44
N HIS A 42 5.33 25.16 -13.28
CA HIS A 42 4.87 24.57 -14.52
C HIS A 42 3.80 23.55 -14.13
N PRO A 43 2.63 23.50 -14.79
CA PRO A 43 1.86 22.28 -14.71
C PRO A 43 2.83 21.15 -15.07
N PRO A 44 2.78 19.97 -14.43
CA PRO A 44 3.41 18.82 -15.06
C PRO A 44 2.83 18.81 -16.47
N LYS A 45 3.71 19.07 -17.46
CA LYS A 45 3.45 18.68 -18.84
C LYS A 45 2.83 17.30 -18.72
N PRO A 46 1.67 17.00 -19.32
CA PRO A 46 1.20 15.63 -19.35
C PRO A 46 2.38 14.85 -19.89
N THR A 47 3.04 14.13 -18.99
CA THR A 47 4.20 13.36 -19.35
C THR A 47 3.52 12.24 -20.07
N THR A 48 3.52 12.38 -21.40
CA THR A 48 3.44 11.27 -22.31
C THR A 48 4.57 10.34 -21.87
N THR A 49 4.32 9.54 -20.82
CA THR A 49 4.71 8.13 -20.84
C THR A 49 4.39 7.72 -22.27
N PRO A 50 5.36 7.22 -23.07
CA PRO A 50 5.00 6.55 -24.30
C PRO A 50 3.93 5.56 -23.90
N GLN A 51 2.68 5.87 -24.24
CA GLN A 51 1.59 4.96 -24.00
C GLN A 51 1.99 3.79 -24.88
N ALA A 52 2.44 2.73 -24.22
CA ALA A 52 2.74 1.48 -24.88
C ALA A 52 1.56 1.20 -25.82
N PRO A 53 1.83 0.69 -27.03
CA PRO A 53 0.78 0.33 -27.98
C PRO A 53 -0.36 -0.39 -27.25
N PRO A 54 -1.63 -0.23 -27.68
CA PRO A 54 -2.79 -0.82 -27.00
C PRO A 54 -2.43 -2.24 -26.61
N ILE A 55 -2.29 -2.46 -25.29
CA ILE A 55 -1.62 -3.64 -24.72
C ILE A 55 -2.17 -4.83 -25.46
N ALA A 56 -1.37 -5.39 -26.36
CA ALA A 56 -1.76 -6.56 -27.14
C ALA A 56 -2.04 -7.63 -26.12
N THR A 57 -3.33 -7.91 -25.83
CA THR A 57 -3.82 -8.88 -24.82
C THR A 57 -2.70 -9.40 -23.93
N ALA A 58 -2.31 -8.61 -22.91
CA ALA A 58 -1.16 -8.98 -22.08
C ALA A 58 -1.40 -10.40 -21.60
N LYS A 59 -0.53 -11.33 -22.02
CA LYS A 59 -0.52 -12.65 -21.42
C LYS A 59 -0.20 -12.41 -19.95
N MET A 60 -1.16 -12.77 -19.10
CA MET A 60 -1.06 -12.76 -17.64
C MET A 60 -0.87 -14.21 -17.17
N PRO A 61 0.27 -14.86 -17.47
CA PRO A 61 0.55 -16.18 -16.94
C PRO A 61 0.59 -16.16 -15.41
N THR A 62 0.41 -17.33 -14.82
CA THR A 62 0.54 -17.51 -13.38
C THR A 62 1.99 -17.86 -13.06
N TYR A 63 2.52 -17.25 -12.01
CA TYR A 63 3.86 -17.48 -11.50
C TYR A 63 3.77 -17.94 -10.05
N ILE A 64 4.66 -18.86 -9.68
CA ILE A 64 4.96 -19.19 -8.29
C ILE A 64 6.12 -18.32 -7.83
N VAL A 65 5.87 -17.48 -6.82
CA VAL A 65 6.87 -16.64 -6.16
C VAL A 65 7.24 -17.30 -4.84
N THR A 66 8.49 -17.71 -4.74
CA THR A 66 9.05 -18.27 -3.50
C THR A 66 9.88 -17.21 -2.81
N CYS A 67 9.56 -16.91 -1.56
CA CYS A 67 10.33 -16.04 -0.69
C CYS A 67 11.44 -16.83 0.04
N ASP A 68 12.37 -16.11 0.66
CA ASP A 68 13.40 -16.72 1.49
C ASP A 68 12.81 -17.53 2.65
N GLU A 69 13.52 -18.61 3.03
CA GLU A 69 13.11 -19.47 4.15
C GLU A 69 13.07 -18.73 5.49
N ASN A 70 13.83 -17.64 5.62
CA ASN A 70 13.89 -16.78 6.79
C ASN A 70 12.97 -15.55 6.69
N ALA A 71 12.23 -15.38 5.58
CA ALA A 71 11.31 -14.26 5.43
C ALA A 71 10.22 -14.30 6.51
N THR A 72 9.92 -13.13 7.09
CA THR A 72 8.82 -12.93 8.04
C THR A 72 7.49 -12.82 7.29
N ALA A 73 6.37 -12.97 8.01
CA ALA A 73 5.04 -12.82 7.41
C ALA A 73 4.85 -11.42 6.78
N ASP A 74 5.37 -10.38 7.42
CA ASP A 74 5.31 -9.00 6.89
C ASP A 74 6.11 -8.84 5.61
N GLN A 75 7.26 -9.51 5.49
CA GLN A 75 8.07 -9.49 4.27
C GLN A 75 7.37 -10.20 3.10
N VAL A 76 6.72 -11.34 3.37
CA VAL A 76 5.89 -12.03 2.37
C VAL A 76 4.71 -11.15 1.96
N ALA A 77 4.06 -10.48 2.92
CA ALA A 77 2.98 -9.54 2.64
C ALA A 77 3.45 -8.33 1.81
N ALA A 78 4.65 -7.82 2.08
CA ALA A 78 5.26 -6.76 1.29
C ALA A 78 5.54 -7.19 -0.16
N ALA A 79 6.01 -8.43 -0.36
CA ALA A 79 6.21 -8.99 -1.70
C ALA A 79 4.88 -9.14 -2.47
N LYS A 80 3.81 -9.61 -1.81
CA LYS A 80 2.46 -9.65 -2.41
C LYS A 80 1.98 -8.26 -2.82
N LYS A 81 2.14 -7.28 -1.92
CA LYS A 81 1.77 -5.87 -2.18
C LYS A 81 2.53 -5.31 -3.38
N HIS A 82 3.84 -5.57 -3.46
CA HIS A 82 4.66 -5.16 -4.59
C HIS A 82 4.17 -5.75 -5.92
N ALA A 83 3.80 -7.03 -5.93
CA ALA A 83 3.24 -7.67 -7.11
C ALA A 83 1.91 -7.02 -7.54
N VAL A 84 1.00 -6.76 -6.60
CA VAL A 84 -0.29 -6.10 -6.90
C VAL A 84 -0.10 -4.68 -7.42
N GLU A 85 0.81 -3.90 -6.83
CA GLU A 85 1.12 -2.53 -7.27
C GLU A 85 1.63 -2.47 -8.72
N GLN A 86 2.18 -3.56 -9.24
CA GLN A 86 2.69 -3.68 -10.61
C GLN A 86 1.68 -4.33 -11.57
N GLY A 87 0.43 -4.46 -11.16
CA GLY A 87 -0.65 -5.02 -11.97
C GLY A 87 -0.81 -6.53 -11.84
N GLY A 88 -0.22 -7.14 -10.81
CA GLY A 88 -0.44 -8.54 -10.48
C GLY A 88 -1.76 -8.81 -9.75
N GLU A 89 -2.25 -10.03 -9.86
CA GLU A 89 -3.41 -10.55 -9.12
C GLU A 89 -2.97 -11.79 -8.32
N ILE A 90 -3.03 -11.72 -6.99
CA ILE A 90 -2.70 -12.87 -6.13
C ILE A 90 -3.76 -13.96 -6.34
N VAL A 91 -3.31 -15.17 -6.67
CA VAL A 91 -4.19 -16.31 -6.95
C VAL A 91 -4.35 -17.18 -5.70
N HIS A 92 -3.23 -17.53 -5.07
CA HIS A 92 -3.21 -18.44 -3.92
C HIS A 92 -2.00 -18.22 -3.04
N ASP A 93 -2.17 -18.45 -1.75
CA ASP A 93 -1.09 -18.49 -0.76
C ASP A 93 -0.56 -19.91 -0.63
N LEU A 94 0.75 -20.05 -0.58
CA LEU A 94 1.39 -21.35 -0.45
C LEU A 94 1.79 -21.51 1.01
N ASP A 95 1.16 -22.45 1.71
CA ASP A 95 1.47 -22.67 3.14
C ASP A 95 2.70 -23.56 3.34
N ILE A 96 2.98 -24.45 2.37
CA ILE A 96 4.08 -25.42 2.44
C ILE A 96 5.43 -24.74 2.17
N ILE A 97 5.45 -23.79 1.23
CA ILE A 97 6.62 -22.98 0.90
C ILE A 97 6.29 -21.54 1.23
N LYS A 98 7.21 -20.76 1.81
CA LYS A 98 6.97 -19.34 2.06
C LYS A 98 6.84 -18.61 0.72
N GLY A 99 5.63 -18.47 0.20
CA GLY A 99 5.41 -17.99 -1.15
C GLY A 99 3.94 -17.81 -1.51
N PHE A 100 3.70 -17.39 -2.74
CA PHE A 100 2.37 -17.17 -3.28
C PHE A 100 2.37 -17.36 -4.79
N SER A 101 1.20 -17.65 -5.34
CA SER A 101 0.97 -17.64 -6.78
C SER A 101 0.34 -16.32 -7.20
N VAL A 102 0.73 -15.80 -8.36
CA VAL A 102 0.28 -14.51 -8.89
C VAL A 102 0.11 -14.58 -10.39
N LYS A 103 -1.01 -14.08 -10.92
CA LYS A 103 -1.10 -13.74 -12.35
C LYS A 103 -0.36 -12.44 -12.55
N PHE A 104 0.60 -12.42 -13.46
CA PHE A 104 1.47 -11.27 -13.62
C PHE A 104 1.79 -11.02 -15.10
N PRO A 105 1.99 -9.75 -15.52
CA PRO A 105 2.38 -9.47 -16.90
C PRO A 105 3.73 -10.11 -17.24
N ASP A 106 3.77 -10.89 -18.32
CA ASP A 106 4.96 -11.62 -18.75
C ASP A 106 6.17 -10.69 -18.96
N ASP A 107 5.92 -9.54 -19.60
CA ASP A 107 6.93 -8.51 -19.89
C ASP A 107 7.52 -7.83 -18.63
N ALA A 108 6.87 -7.99 -17.47
CA ALA A 108 7.26 -7.35 -16.23
C ALA A 108 7.86 -8.33 -15.20
N VAL A 109 7.85 -9.65 -15.43
CA VAL A 109 8.20 -10.65 -14.41
C VAL A 109 9.57 -10.46 -13.73
N THR A 110 10.52 -9.82 -14.42
CA THR A 110 11.85 -9.51 -13.88
C THR A 110 11.81 -8.58 -12.67
N THR A 111 10.77 -7.77 -12.51
CA THR A 111 10.60 -6.87 -11.36
C THR A 111 10.32 -7.64 -10.07
N LEU A 112 9.57 -8.75 -10.15
CA LEU A 112 9.31 -9.64 -9.01
C LEU A 112 10.61 -10.24 -8.47
N LYS A 113 11.55 -10.59 -9.36
CA LYS A 113 12.87 -11.13 -8.99
C LYS A 113 13.78 -10.12 -8.28
N ALA A 114 13.49 -8.82 -8.41
CA ALA A 114 14.29 -7.77 -7.79
C ALA A 114 13.84 -7.43 -6.35
N SER A 115 12.76 -8.05 -5.85
CA SER A 115 12.28 -7.85 -4.48
C SER A 115 13.24 -8.52 -3.47
N GLU A 116 13.60 -7.79 -2.41
CA GLU A 116 14.67 -8.16 -1.45
C GLU A 116 14.52 -9.54 -0.80
N HIS A 117 13.29 -10.05 -0.66
CA HIS A 117 13.00 -11.32 0.03
C HIS A 117 12.43 -12.38 -0.91
N VAL A 118 12.58 -12.19 -2.22
CA VAL A 118 12.17 -13.16 -3.24
C VAL A 118 13.37 -14.01 -3.62
N LYS A 119 13.26 -15.31 -3.37
CA LYS A 119 14.28 -16.32 -3.70
C LYS A 119 14.15 -16.80 -5.15
N ALA A 120 12.91 -17.02 -5.61
CA ALA A 120 12.65 -17.54 -6.94
C ALA A 120 11.30 -17.07 -7.49
N VAL A 121 11.23 -16.95 -8.82
CA VAL A 121 9.99 -16.71 -9.58
C VAL A 121 9.99 -17.68 -10.74
N GLU A 122 9.01 -18.57 -10.77
CA GLU A 122 8.89 -19.67 -11.71
C GLU A 122 7.50 -19.66 -12.37
N LEU A 123 7.42 -20.00 -13.65
CA LEU A 123 6.14 -20.12 -14.35
C LEU A 123 5.35 -21.30 -13.76
N ASP A 124 4.08 -21.07 -13.43
CA ASP A 124 3.19 -22.15 -12.99
C ASP A 124 2.82 -23.02 -14.20
N GLY A 125 3.27 -24.28 -14.16
CA GLY A 125 3.22 -25.21 -15.29
C GLY A 125 2.14 -26.28 -15.14
N GLU A 126 1.50 -26.65 -16.26
CA GLU A 126 0.59 -27.79 -16.31
C GLU A 126 1.35 -29.12 -16.20
N VAL A 127 0.96 -29.98 -15.25
CA VAL A 127 1.48 -31.36 -15.14
C VAL A 127 0.46 -32.32 -15.76
N ARG A 128 0.93 -33.19 -16.66
CA ARG A 128 0.12 -34.25 -17.30
C ARG A 128 0.57 -35.63 -16.82
N ILE A 129 -0.39 -36.50 -16.53
CA ILE A 129 -0.14 -37.91 -16.21
C ILE A 129 -0.05 -38.74 -17.50
N GLN A 130 0.69 -39.86 -17.45
CA GLN A 130 0.96 -40.74 -18.60
C GLN A 130 0.00 -41.93 -18.68
#